data_AF-A0A2N8LXV3-F1
#
_entry.id   AF-A0A2N8LXV3-F1
#
_cell.length_a   1.000
_cell.length_b   1.000
_cell.length_c   1.000
_cell.angle_alpha   90.00
_cell.angle_beta   90.00
_cell.angle_gamma   90.00
#
_symmetry.space_group_name_H-M   'P 1'
#
loop_
_entity.id
_entity.type
_entity.pdbx_description
1 polymer ?
#
loop_
_entity_poly.entity_id
_entity_poly.type
_entity_poly.pdbx_seq_one_letter_code
_entity_poly.pdbx_strand_id
1 'polypeptide(L)'
;MEFTLLFLKFFLKALALGAPLLAFFFLLIVLLGQWVGRREGWSRFDAFYRSFITALTVGYGDFRPASRRSKLLALATATVGIMFSGVFVAVTVAAATEAFHQYMPNWSPQ
;
A
#
# COMPACT_ATOMS: atom_id res chain seq x y z
N MET A 1 18.16 9.42 -20.54
CA MET A 1 18.11 10.01 -19.18
C MET A 1 16.93 10.95 -19.00
N GLU A 2 16.56 11.77 -19.99
CA GLU A 2 15.47 12.75 -19.85
C GLU A 2 14.10 12.11 -19.53
N PHE A 3 13.72 11.04 -20.22
CA PHE A 3 12.49 10.29 -19.90
C PHE A 3 12.43 9.84 -18.43
N THR A 4 13.53 9.29 -17.90
CA THR A 4 13.62 8.82 -16.52
C THR A 4 13.37 9.95 -15.53
N LEU A 5 13.96 11.13 -15.76
CA LEU A 5 13.76 12.30 -14.91
C LEU A 5 12.32 12.81 -14.98
N LEU A 6 11.72 12.76 -16.16
CA LEU A 6 10.33 13.15 -16.39
C LEU A 6 9.36 12.23 -15.64
N PHE A 7 9.53 10.92 -15.78
CA PHE A 7 8.79 9.91 -15.02
C PHE A 7 8.92 10.14 -13.51
N LEU A 8 10.15 10.31 -13.01
CA LEU A 8 10.38 10.54 -11.57
C LEU A 8 9.69 11.81 -11.07
N LYS A 9 9.69 12.89 -11.86
CA LYS A 9 9.00 14.13 -11.53
C LYS A 9 7.49 13.93 -11.42
N PHE A 10 6.86 13.24 -12.39
CA PHE A 10 5.43 12.94 -12.34
C PHE A 10 5.09 11.98 -11.21
N PHE A 11 5.89 10.94 -11.01
CA PHE A 11 5.73 9.97 -9.95
C PHE A 11 5.78 10.63 -8.57
N LEU A 12 6.81 11.44 -8.28
CA LEU A 12 6.94 12.13 -7.00
C LEU A 12 5.80 13.14 -6.77
N LYS A 13 5.36 13.87 -7.81
CA LYS A 13 4.22 14.79 -7.70
C LYS A 13 2.91 14.05 -7.42
N ALA A 14 2.63 12.98 -8.17
CA ALA A 14 1.44 12.15 -7.98
C ALA A 14 1.47 11.46 -6.61
N LEU A 15 2.63 11.00 -6.15
CA LEU A 15 2.81 10.44 -4.81
C LEU A 15 2.58 11.48 -3.72
N ALA A 16 3.09 12.71 -3.87
CA ALA A 16 2.87 13.80 -2.92
C ALA A 16 1.39 14.20 -2.85
N LEU A 17 0.69 14.22 -3.98
CA LEU A 17 -0.76 14.46 -4.02
C LEU A 17 -1.55 13.30 -3.38
N GLY A 18 -1.12 12.05 -3.59
CA GLY A 18 -1.69 10.86 -2.98
C GLY A 18 -1.28 10.63 -1.51
N ALA A 19 -0.31 11.39 -1.00
CA ALA A 19 0.28 11.18 0.32
C ALA A 19 -0.74 11.20 1.48
N PRO A 20 -1.75 12.11 1.51
CA PRO A 20 -2.77 12.09 2.56
C PRO A 20 -3.57 10.78 2.58
N LEU A 21 -3.92 10.24 1.41
CA LEU A 21 -4.64 8.98 1.28
C LEU A 21 -3.77 7.78 1.68
N LEU A 22 -2.51 7.77 1.24
CA LEU A 22 -1.54 6.74 1.62
C LEU A 22 -1.27 6.76 3.14
N ALA A 23 -1.13 7.94 3.74
CA ALA A 23 -0.95 8.10 5.17
C ALA A 23 -2.20 7.62 5.95
N PHE A 24 -3.40 7.90 5.44
CA PHE A 24 -4.65 7.40 6.01
C PHE A 24 -4.70 5.86 6.01
N PHE A 25 -4.41 5.22 4.88
CA PHE A 25 -4.38 3.76 4.81
C PHE A 25 -3.25 3.15 5.66
N PHE A 26 -2.06 3.76 5.67
CA PHE A 26 -0.95 3.36 6.53
C PHE A 26 -1.37 3.38 8.01
N LEU A 27 -2.00 4.47 8.44
CA LEU A 27 -2.51 4.60 9.80
C LEU A 27 -3.55 3.52 10.11
N LEU A 28 -4.51 3.27 9.21
CA LEU A 28 -5.50 2.22 9.38
C LEU A 28 -4.87 0.82 9.50
N ILE A 29 -3.89 0.50 8.65
CA ILE A 29 -3.15 -0.78 8.70
C ILE A 29 -2.48 -0.96 10.07
N VAL A 30 -1.79 0.08 10.55
CA VAL A 30 -1.12 0.06 11.87
C VAL A 30 -2.14 -0.08 12.99
N LEU A 31 -3.21 0.71 13.01
CA LEU A 31 -4.22 0.69 14.08
C LEU A 31 -4.94 -0.67 14.15
N LEU A 32 -5.34 -1.23 13.00
CA LEU A 32 -5.92 -2.57 12.92
C LEU A 32 -4.92 -3.64 13.37
N GLY A 33 -3.66 -3.52 12.94
CA GLY A 33 -2.55 -4.36 13.38
C GLY A 33 -2.38 -4.39 14.90
N GLN A 34 -2.24 -3.21 15.51
CA GLN A 34 -2.11 -3.06 16.95
C GLN A 34 -3.35 -3.56 17.70
N TRP A 35 -4.54 -3.44 17.11
CA TRP A 35 -5.75 -3.98 17.72
C TRP A 35 -5.76 -5.51 17.73
N VAL A 36 -5.34 -6.14 16.64
CA VAL A 36 -5.16 -7.60 16.58
C VAL A 36 -4.09 -8.04 17.56
N GLY A 37 -2.91 -7.40 17.55
CA GLY A 37 -1.80 -7.74 18.43
C GLY A 37 -2.16 -7.67 19.91
N ARG A 38 -2.86 -6.61 20.34
CA ARG A 38 -3.36 -6.49 21.72
C ARG A 38 -4.32 -7.61 22.11
N ARG A 39 -5.11 -8.14 21.17
CA ARG A 39 -6.05 -9.24 21.43
C ARG A 39 -5.39 -10.61 21.46
N GLU A 40 -4.36 -10.78 20.66
CA GLU A 40 -3.62 -12.05 20.55
C GLU A 40 -2.38 -12.08 21.48
N GLY A 41 -2.13 -11.01 22.24
CA GLY A 41 -1.03 -10.92 23.21
C GLY A 41 0.35 -10.69 22.58
N TRP A 42 0.40 -10.23 21.33
CA TRP A 42 1.66 -9.98 20.63
C TRP A 42 2.30 -8.66 21.06
N SER A 43 3.62 -8.56 20.91
CA SER A 43 4.31 -7.29 21.12
C SER A 43 3.85 -6.25 20.09
N ARG A 44 4.06 -4.96 20.39
CA ARG A 44 3.72 -3.87 19.46
C ARG A 44 4.45 -4.02 18.12
N PHE A 45 5.69 -4.50 18.14
CA PHE A 45 6.49 -4.70 16.95
C PHE A 45 5.96 -5.89 16.12
N ASP A 46 5.67 -7.02 16.75
CA ASP A 46 5.11 -8.20 16.07
C ASP A 46 3.75 -7.88 15.44
N ALA A 47 2.92 -7.09 16.14
CA ALA A 47 1.63 -6.63 15.64
C ALA A 47 1.77 -5.73 14.40
N PHE A 48 2.77 -4.83 14.41
CA PHE A 48 3.10 -3.97 13.28
C PHE A 48 3.64 -4.78 12.10
N TYR A 49 4.59 -5.68 12.36
CA TYR A 49 5.13 -6.58 11.35
C TYR A 49 4.02 -7.43 10.70
N ARG A 50 3.16 -8.07 11.52
CA ARG A 50 2.02 -8.86 11.04
C ARG A 50 1.04 -8.06 10.20
N SER A 51 0.78 -6.80 10.56
CA SER A 51 -0.11 -5.95 9.77
C SER A 51 0.47 -5.61 8.41
N PHE A 52 1.77 -5.33 8.32
CA PHE A 52 2.44 -5.04 7.05
C PHE A 52 2.56 -6.26 6.14
N ILE A 53 2.99 -7.41 6.66
CA ILE A 53 3.07 -8.63 5.83
C ILE A 53 1.68 -9.09 5.35
N THR A 54 0.62 -8.78 6.10
CA THR A 54 -0.76 -9.03 5.64
C THR A 54 -1.17 -8.01 4.58
N ALA A 55 -0.93 -6.72 4.84
CA ALA A 55 -1.34 -5.64 3.96
C ALA A 55 -0.64 -5.69 2.59
N LEU A 56 0.64 -6.05 2.60
CA LEU A 56 1.47 -6.24 1.40
C LEU A 56 1.33 -7.64 0.79
N THR A 57 0.39 -8.46 1.28
CA THR A 57 0.08 -9.80 0.77
C THR A 57 1.25 -10.81 0.82
N VAL A 58 2.27 -10.55 1.64
CA VAL A 58 3.42 -11.45 1.83
C VAL A 58 3.01 -12.70 2.62
N GLY A 59 2.32 -12.52 3.75
CA GLY A 59 1.61 -13.60 4.43
C GLY A 59 2.45 -14.80 4.92
N TYR A 60 3.65 -14.58 5.48
CA TYR A 60 4.51 -15.67 6.00
C TYR A 60 3.82 -16.64 6.96
N GLY A 61 2.85 -16.14 7.75
CA GLY A 61 2.04 -16.97 8.63
C GLY A 61 2.78 -17.43 9.89
N ASP A 62 3.79 -16.70 10.34
CA ASP A 62 4.41 -16.81 11.66
C ASP A 62 3.49 -16.28 12.77
N PHE A 63 2.80 -15.16 12.54
CA PHE A 63 1.81 -14.58 13.44
C PHE A 63 0.39 -14.73 12.89
N ARG A 64 -0.36 -15.70 13.42
CA ARG A 64 -1.73 -16.02 12.97
C ARG A 64 -2.74 -15.69 14.05
N PRO A 65 -3.77 -14.86 13.76
CA PRO A 65 -4.83 -14.61 14.73
C PRO A 65 -5.63 -15.89 15.00
N ALA A 66 -5.75 -16.29 16.26
CA ALA A 66 -6.48 -17.47 16.66
C ALA A 66 -7.98 -17.19 16.79
N SER A 67 -8.34 -16.04 17.38
CA SER A 67 -9.73 -15.72 17.70
C SER A 67 -10.54 -15.28 16.47
N ARG A 68 -11.85 -15.58 16.46
CA ARG A 68 -12.77 -15.19 15.36
C ARG A 68 -12.77 -13.68 15.10
N ARG A 69 -12.72 -12.88 16.17
CA ARG A 69 -12.70 -11.41 16.08
C ARG A 69 -11.39 -10.91 15.48
N SER A 70 -10.24 -11.47 15.88
CA SER A 70 -8.95 -11.07 15.33
C SER A 70 -8.78 -11.50 13.87
N LYS A 71 -9.35 -12.64 13.47
CA LYS A 71 -9.42 -13.05 12.05
C LYS A 71 -10.21 -12.04 11.20
N LEU A 72 -11.34 -11.55 11.71
CA LEU A 72 -12.12 -10.52 11.01
C LEU A 72 -11.35 -9.21 10.87
N LEU A 73 -10.65 -8.78 11.93
CA LEU A 73 -9.78 -7.60 11.88
C LEU A 73 -8.58 -7.80 10.93
N ALA A 74 -8.03 -9.01 10.87
CA ALA A 74 -6.96 -9.35 9.94
C ALA A 74 -7.44 -9.31 8.48
N LEU A 75 -8.67 -9.77 8.21
CA LEU A 75 -9.31 -9.61 6.91
C LEU A 75 -9.48 -8.12 6.54
N ALA A 76 -9.96 -7.29 7.47
CA ALA A 76 -10.04 -5.84 7.25
C ALA A 76 -8.65 -5.23 6.96
N THR A 77 -7.61 -5.69 7.65
CA THR A 77 -6.22 -5.26 7.38
C THR A 77 -5.81 -5.61 5.94
N ALA A 78 -6.14 -6.82 5.47
CA ALA A 78 -5.83 -7.26 4.11
C ALA A 78 -6.58 -6.42 3.06
N THR A 79 -7.87 -6.14 3.26
CA THR A 79 -8.65 -5.28 2.37
C THR A 79 -8.04 -3.89 2.25
N VAL A 80 -7.71 -3.24 3.38
CA VAL A 80 -7.05 -1.93 3.36
C VAL A 80 -5.66 -2.01 2.71
N GLY A 81 -4.93 -3.09 2.93
CA GLY A 81 -3.62 -3.32 2.29
C GLY A 81 -3.67 -3.39 0.77
N ILE A 82 -4.66 -4.07 0.21
CA ILE A 82 -4.89 -4.12 -1.24
C ILE A 82 -5.21 -2.73 -1.79
N MET A 83 -6.02 -1.93 -1.07
CA MET A 83 -6.29 -0.54 -1.47
C MET A 83 -5.01 0.31 -1.41
N PHE A 84 -4.20 0.14 -0.37
CA PHE A 84 -2.93 0.84 -0.20
C PHE A 84 -1.95 0.53 -1.34
N SER A 85 -1.73 -0.75 -1.66
CA SER A 85 -0.86 -1.14 -2.78
C SER A 85 -1.43 -0.70 -4.14
N GLY A 86 -2.76 -0.75 -4.29
CA GLY A 86 -3.46 -0.26 -5.48
C GLY A 86 -3.18 1.22 -5.78
N VAL A 87 -3.08 2.07 -4.74
CA VAL A 87 -2.72 3.49 -4.92
C VAL A 87 -1.29 3.63 -5.46
N PHE A 88 -0.33 2.85 -4.96
CA PHE A 88 1.04 2.85 -5.50
C PHE A 88 1.09 2.44 -6.97
N VAL A 89 0.34 1.41 -7.34
CA VAL A 89 0.22 0.95 -8.73
C VAL A 89 -0.40 2.06 -9.59
N ALA A 90 -1.51 2.65 -9.16
CA ALA A 90 -2.19 3.71 -9.89
C ALA A 90 -1.28 4.94 -10.11
N VAL A 91 -0.55 5.37 -9.08
CA VAL A 91 0.43 6.47 -9.18
C VAL A 91 1.54 6.14 -10.17
N THR A 92 2.06 4.92 -10.13
CA THR A 92 3.11 4.45 -11.05
C THR A 92 2.63 4.47 -12.50
N VAL A 93 1.45 3.91 -12.75
CA VAL A 93 0.85 3.86 -14.09
C VAL A 93 0.55 5.26 -14.60
N ALA A 94 -0.06 6.13 -13.79
CA ALA A 94 -0.37 7.50 -14.20
C ALA A 94 0.90 8.30 -14.54
N ALA A 95 1.95 8.17 -13.73
CA ALA A 95 3.23 8.82 -14.00
C ALA A 95 3.91 8.29 -15.27
N ALA A 96 3.84 6.98 -15.52
CA ALA A 96 4.35 6.37 -16.74
C ALA A 96 3.59 6.87 -17.97
N THR A 97 2.25 6.85 -17.93
CA THR A 97 1.39 7.31 -19.02
C THR A 97 1.68 8.76 -19.39
N GLU A 98 1.79 9.66 -18.39
CA GLU A 98 2.09 11.07 -18.66
C GLU A 98 3.51 11.26 -19.23
N ALA A 99 4.49 10.53 -18.70
CA ALA A 99 5.85 10.57 -19.25
C ALA A 99 5.91 10.07 -20.70
N PHE A 100 5.13 9.03 -21.05
CA PHE A 100 5.04 8.54 -22.43
C PHE A 100 4.35 9.54 -23.34
N HIS A 101 3.23 10.15 -22.93
CA HIS A 101 2.54 11.15 -23.74
C HIS A 101 3.45 12.33 -24.12
N GLN A 102 4.28 12.80 -23.19
CA GLN A 102 5.20 13.91 -23.48
C GLN A 102 6.41 13.50 -24.31
N TYR A 103 6.91 12.28 -24.14
CA TYR A 103 8.11 11.81 -24.85
C TYR A 103 7.79 11.18 -26.22
N MET A 104 6.56 10.73 -26.42
CA MET A 104 6.05 10.15 -27.67
C MET A 104 4.68 10.76 -28.02
N PRO A 105 4.64 11.99 -28.57
CA PRO A 105 3.40 12.74 -28.79
C PRO A 105 2.35 12.03 -29.68
N ASN A 106 2.78 11.08 -30.52
CA ASN A 106 1.93 10.35 -31.47
C ASN A 106 1.68 8.89 -31.05
N TRP A 107 2.00 8.51 -29.82
CA TRP A 107 1.77 7.15 -29.33
C TRP A 107 0.33 7.00 -28.82
N SER A 108 -0.46 6.19 -29.53
CA SER A 108 -1.77 5.72 -29.08
C SER A 108 -1.65 4.24 -28.67
N PRO A 109 -1.98 3.85 -27.43
CA PRO A 109 -2.15 2.44 -27.12
C PRO A 109 -3.31 1.89 -27.96
N GLN A 110 -3.07 0.80 -28.69
CA GLN A 110 -4.10 0.08 -29.46
C GLN A 110 -5.08 -0.64 -28.51
#